data_AF-A0A2E8E4K1-F1
#
_entry.id   AF-A0A2E8E4K1-F1
#
_cell.length_a   1.000
_cell.length_b   1.000
_cell.length_c   1.000
_cell.angle_alpha   90.00
_cell.angle_beta   90.00
_cell.angle_gamma   90.00
#
_symmetry.space_group_name_H-M   'P 1'
#
loop_
_entity.id
_entity.type
_entity.pdbx_description
1 polymer ?
#
loop_
_entity_poly.entity_id
_entity_poly.type
_entity_poly.pdbx_seq_one_letter_code
_entity_poly.pdbx_strand_id
1 'polypeptide(L)'
;MVYARQIEDRTLSFGVSGMLLRDSLVMYDRETQSLWTQVDGIGIRGALDGHTLQAVPSLHTTWKAWKALYPESRVLRKRTRRGSPYDSYNRNPNELGILGRRNVDPRLDGKTRILGVRQGGVVTAFPIDEIREVRLVTTTVGDLPVLLAAASVDTPVQVYDRRLDGSVLTFGFTDGGRALRDNETATTWRLSDGVAIDGPLQGRRLTRVAGHSAFWFGWQGFFPRSTVWHADQ
;
A
#
# COMPACT_ATOMS: atom_id res chain seq x y z
N MET A 1 2.00 -0.67 -3.15
CA MET A 1 1.79 -0.19 -4.53
C MET A 1 3.07 -0.31 -5.34
N VAL A 2 2.93 -0.40 -6.65
CA VAL A 2 3.99 -0.23 -7.66
C VAL A 2 3.52 0.80 -8.68
N TYR A 3 4.29 1.10 -9.73
CA TYR A 3 3.89 2.04 -10.78
C TYR A 3 3.78 1.36 -12.14
N ALA A 4 2.78 1.76 -12.92
CA ALA A 4 2.75 1.47 -14.34
C ALA A 4 3.92 2.18 -15.03
N ARG A 5 4.50 1.54 -16.04
CA ARG A 5 5.64 2.09 -16.78
C ARG A 5 5.23 2.91 -18.00
N GLN A 6 3.93 2.94 -18.29
CA GLN A 6 3.36 3.67 -19.40
C GLN A 6 3.12 5.12 -18.98
N ILE A 7 3.55 6.03 -19.83
CA ILE A 7 3.26 7.45 -19.69
C ILE A 7 3.01 8.01 -21.08
N GLU A 8 1.89 8.70 -21.25
CA GLU A 8 1.43 9.17 -22.56
C GLU A 8 1.42 8.00 -23.57
N ASP A 9 2.11 8.13 -24.69
CA ASP A 9 2.25 7.11 -25.75
C ASP A 9 3.52 6.25 -25.59
N ARG A 10 4.27 6.42 -24.50
CA ARG A 10 5.58 5.80 -24.30
C ARG A 10 5.56 4.77 -23.18
N THR A 11 6.53 3.88 -23.26
CA THR A 11 6.74 2.84 -22.27
C THR A 11 8.16 2.96 -21.74
N LEU A 12 8.29 3.30 -20.46
CA LEU A 12 9.58 3.56 -19.81
C LEU A 12 10.22 2.30 -19.25
N SER A 13 11.54 2.34 -19.09
CA SER A 13 12.32 1.35 -18.36
C SER A 13 13.19 2.03 -17.31
N PHE A 14 13.10 1.57 -16.06
CA PHE A 14 13.72 2.26 -14.93
C PHE A 14 15.05 1.63 -14.49
N GLY A 15 15.98 2.47 -14.04
CA GLY A 15 17.21 2.09 -13.36
C GLY A 15 17.35 2.82 -12.02
N VAL A 16 18.34 2.40 -11.23
CA VAL A 16 18.68 3.06 -9.96
C VAL A 16 19.77 4.08 -10.24
N SER A 17 19.57 5.33 -9.84
CA SER A 17 20.53 6.41 -10.13
C SER A 17 21.72 6.46 -9.18
N GLY A 18 21.63 5.79 -8.03
CA GLY A 18 22.58 5.92 -6.91
C GLY A 18 22.33 7.14 -6.02
N MET A 19 21.41 8.04 -6.40
CA MET A 19 21.02 9.18 -5.58
C MET A 19 19.90 8.82 -4.61
N LEU A 20 19.88 9.56 -3.50
CA LEU A 20 18.79 9.54 -2.53
C LEU A 20 18.14 10.91 -2.44
N LEU A 21 16.82 10.92 -2.38
CA LEU A 21 16.03 12.07 -1.94
C LEU A 21 15.29 11.67 -0.68
N ARG A 22 15.59 12.33 0.44
CA ARG A 22 14.97 12.05 1.76
C ARG A 22 15.06 10.56 2.13
N ASP A 23 16.26 9.98 2.00
CA ASP A 23 16.57 8.56 2.23
C ASP A 23 15.79 7.55 1.35
N SER A 24 15.14 8.03 0.29
CA SER A 24 14.49 7.18 -0.70
C SER A 24 15.23 7.21 -2.01
N LEU A 25 15.27 6.06 -2.69
CA LEU A 25 15.95 5.93 -3.98
C LEU A 25 15.33 6.86 -5.02
N VAL A 26 16.20 7.55 -5.74
CA VAL A 26 15.84 8.23 -6.98
C VAL A 26 16.08 7.25 -8.13
N MET A 27 15.03 6.99 -8.89
CA MET A 27 15.11 6.20 -10.12
C MET A 27 15.43 7.13 -11.30
N TYR A 28 15.87 6.56 -12.41
CA TYR A 28 15.87 7.25 -13.70
C TYR A 28 15.19 6.37 -14.75
N ASP A 29 14.55 6.97 -15.75
CA ASP A 29 14.11 6.24 -16.95
C ASP A 29 15.20 6.27 -18.04
N ARG A 30 15.34 5.20 -18.81
CA ARG A 30 16.40 5.10 -19.84
C ARG A 30 16.07 5.88 -21.10
N GLU A 31 14.79 6.18 -21.33
CA GLU A 31 14.29 6.73 -22.59
C GLU A 31 14.46 8.26 -22.67
N THR A 32 14.39 8.95 -21.53
CA THR A 32 14.51 10.40 -21.42
C THR A 32 15.56 10.85 -20.41
N GLN A 33 16.10 9.92 -19.63
CA GLN A 33 17.02 10.19 -18.52
C GLN A 33 16.42 11.11 -17.45
N SER A 34 15.09 11.16 -17.34
CA SER A 34 14.43 11.91 -16.28
C SER A 34 14.61 11.19 -14.95
N LEU A 35 14.67 11.96 -13.86
CA LEU A 35 14.80 11.45 -12.51
C LEU A 35 13.43 11.36 -11.85
N TRP A 36 13.20 10.29 -11.10
CA TRP A 36 11.90 9.98 -10.51
C TRP A 36 12.04 9.59 -9.04
N THR A 37 11.09 10.03 -8.23
CA THR A 37 10.96 9.62 -6.83
C THR A 37 10.17 8.32 -6.72
N GLN A 38 10.75 7.29 -6.08
CA GLN A 38 10.05 6.01 -5.88
C GLN A 38 8.83 6.11 -4.94
N VAL A 39 8.74 7.16 -4.12
CA VAL A 39 7.74 7.25 -3.05
C VAL A 39 6.39 7.69 -3.57
N ASP A 40 6.36 8.75 -4.38
CA ASP A 40 5.16 9.38 -4.93
C ASP A 40 5.01 9.21 -6.45
N GLY A 41 6.07 8.77 -7.14
CA GLY A 41 6.05 8.43 -8.57
C GLY A 41 6.19 9.64 -9.48
N ILE A 42 6.74 10.74 -8.97
CA ILE A 42 6.84 12.02 -9.66
C ILE A 42 8.20 12.14 -10.37
N GLY A 43 8.18 12.63 -11.60
CA GLY A 43 9.38 13.10 -12.29
C GLY A 43 9.84 14.42 -11.67
N ILE A 44 11.07 14.49 -11.21
CA ILE A 44 11.61 15.62 -10.44
C ILE A 44 12.71 16.41 -11.17
N ARG A 45 13.13 15.91 -12.34
CA ARG A 45 14.13 16.55 -13.21
C ARG A 45 14.15 15.84 -14.56
N GLY A 46 14.29 16.60 -15.64
CA GLY A 46 14.45 16.07 -16.99
C GLY A 46 13.25 16.39 -17.87
N ALA A 47 13.09 15.65 -18.97
CA ALA A 47 12.03 15.90 -19.95
C ALA A 47 10.62 15.61 -19.40
N LEU A 48 10.52 14.75 -18.39
CA LEU A 48 9.26 14.34 -17.75
C LEU A 48 9.12 14.94 -16.33
N ASP A 49 9.70 16.11 -16.10
CA ASP A 49 9.57 16.82 -14.83
C ASP A 49 8.11 17.23 -14.57
N GLY A 50 7.62 17.01 -13.35
CA GLY A 50 6.24 17.24 -12.94
C GLY A 50 5.25 16.12 -13.34
N HIS A 51 5.61 15.22 -14.25
CA HIS A 51 4.77 14.07 -14.59
C HIS A 51 4.65 13.08 -13.43
N THR A 52 3.51 12.39 -13.34
CA THR A 52 3.26 11.39 -12.28
C THR A 52 2.94 10.03 -12.89
N LEU A 53 3.62 8.98 -12.43
CA LEU A 53 3.33 7.60 -12.84
C LEU A 53 2.04 7.10 -12.20
N GLN A 54 1.26 6.33 -12.96
CA GLN A 54 0.06 5.69 -12.44
C GLN A 54 0.41 4.65 -11.38
N ALA A 55 -0.08 4.86 -10.15
CA ALA A 55 0.08 3.89 -9.07
C ALA A 55 -0.82 2.66 -9.33
N VAL A 56 -0.25 1.47 -9.18
CA VAL A 56 -0.90 0.18 -9.30
C VAL A 56 -0.92 -0.50 -7.93
N PRO A 57 -2.09 -1.00 -7.46
CA PRO A 57 -2.17 -1.72 -6.20
C PRO A 57 -1.21 -2.92 -6.16
N SER A 58 -0.51 -3.07 -5.04
CA SER A 58 0.36 -4.24 -4.79
C SER A 58 0.39 -4.55 -3.30
N LEU A 59 0.68 -5.81 -2.97
CA LEU A 59 0.74 -6.30 -1.60
C LEU A 59 2.19 -6.60 -1.21
N HIS A 60 2.60 -6.09 -0.05
CA HIS A 60 3.82 -6.51 0.63
C HIS A 60 3.43 -7.50 1.73
N THR A 61 3.82 -8.75 1.59
CA THR A 61 3.40 -9.82 2.49
C THR A 61 4.38 -10.98 2.53
N THR A 62 4.20 -11.91 3.47
CA THR A 62 4.97 -13.15 3.54
C THR A 62 4.42 -14.17 2.54
N TRP A 63 5.26 -15.13 2.13
CA TRP A 63 4.80 -16.23 1.28
C TRP A 63 3.70 -17.06 1.94
N LYS A 64 3.79 -17.29 3.26
CA LYS A 64 2.76 -18.01 4.04
C LYS A 64 1.41 -17.31 3.91
N ALA A 65 1.36 -16.00 4.18
CA ALA A 65 0.11 -15.24 4.13
C ALA A 65 -0.41 -15.08 2.69
N TRP A 66 0.48 -14.92 1.70
CA TRP A 66 0.10 -14.92 0.29
C TRP A 66 -0.58 -16.24 -0.11
N LYS A 67 0.01 -17.38 0.23
CA LYS A 67 -0.56 -18.70 -0.11
C LYS A 67 -1.88 -18.99 0.59
N ALA A 68 -2.08 -18.46 1.80
CA ALA A 68 -3.38 -18.55 2.48
C ALA A 68 -4.49 -17.84 1.70
N LEU A 69 -4.18 -16.70 1.04
CA LEU A 69 -5.12 -15.95 0.22
C LEU A 69 -5.24 -16.46 -1.22
N TYR A 70 -4.16 -17.05 -1.76
CA TYR A 70 -4.04 -17.50 -3.14
C TYR A 70 -3.38 -18.89 -3.23
N PRO A 71 -4.10 -19.97 -2.84
CA PRO A 71 -3.54 -21.31 -2.69
C PRO A 71 -2.96 -21.89 -3.99
N GLU A 72 -3.42 -21.44 -5.17
CA GLU A 72 -2.92 -21.93 -6.46
C GLU A 72 -1.69 -21.18 -6.98
N SER A 73 -1.21 -20.16 -6.25
CA SER A 73 -0.07 -19.36 -6.69
C SER A 73 1.20 -20.18 -6.86
N ARG A 74 1.90 -19.96 -7.97
CA ARG A 74 3.25 -20.46 -8.26
C ARG A 74 4.25 -19.32 -8.11
N VAL A 75 5.45 -19.63 -7.60
CA VAL A 75 6.56 -18.68 -7.46
C VAL A 75 7.82 -19.29 -8.05
N LEU A 76 8.63 -18.47 -8.73
CA LEU A 76 9.92 -18.91 -9.25
C LEU A 76 10.86 -19.25 -8.09
N ARG A 77 11.36 -20.49 -8.05
CA ARG A 77 12.35 -20.92 -7.04
C ARG A 77 13.73 -20.35 -7.38
N LYS A 78 14.18 -19.34 -6.62
CA LYS A 78 15.55 -18.81 -6.72
C LYS A 78 16.53 -19.66 -5.88
N ARG A 79 17.77 -19.84 -6.36
CA ARG A 79 18.84 -20.61 -5.67
C ARG A 79 19.50 -19.87 -4.48
N THR A 80 19.10 -18.63 -4.20
CA THR A 80 19.80 -17.73 -3.26
C THR A 80 19.32 -17.84 -1.80
N ARG A 81 20.12 -17.25 -0.89
CA ARG A 81 19.98 -17.27 0.59
C ARG A 81 18.55 -17.05 1.09
N ARG A 82 18.23 -17.71 2.21
CA ARG A 82 17.04 -17.43 3.04
C ARG A 82 17.27 -16.12 3.81
N GLY A 83 16.33 -15.18 3.74
CA GLY A 83 16.36 -13.93 4.50
C GLY A 83 16.76 -12.69 3.68
N SER A 84 16.39 -11.51 4.17
CA SER A 84 16.77 -10.24 3.56
C SER A 84 18.08 -9.74 4.17
N PRO A 85 19.03 -9.22 3.37
CA PRO A 85 20.22 -8.56 3.93
C PRO A 85 19.85 -7.30 4.76
N TYR A 86 18.63 -6.81 4.63
CA TYR A 86 18.11 -5.65 5.36
C TYR A 86 17.39 -6.02 6.67
N ASP A 87 17.35 -7.30 7.06
CA ASP A 87 16.57 -7.76 8.22
C ASP A 87 17.04 -7.13 9.54
N SER A 88 18.35 -6.95 9.76
CA SER A 88 18.89 -6.26 10.93
C SER A 88 18.50 -4.77 10.94
N TYR A 89 18.77 -4.08 9.83
CA TYR A 89 18.42 -2.67 9.64
C TYR A 89 16.92 -2.41 9.84
N ASN A 90 16.07 -3.28 9.31
CA ASN A 90 14.61 -3.13 9.41
C ASN A 90 14.10 -3.28 10.85
N ARG A 91 14.80 -4.03 11.71
CA ARG A 91 14.43 -4.27 13.11
C ARG A 91 15.06 -3.29 14.10
N ASN A 92 16.14 -2.60 13.73
CA ASN A 92 16.80 -1.67 14.62
C ASN A 92 16.04 -0.33 14.66
N PRO A 93 15.35 0.03 15.76
CA PRO A 93 14.60 1.29 15.85
C PRO A 93 15.51 2.53 15.75
N ASN A 94 16.81 2.38 16.03
CA ASN A 94 17.77 3.47 16.02
C ASN A 94 18.43 3.72 14.65
N GLU A 95 18.20 2.85 13.66
CA GLU A 95 18.77 3.00 12.31
C GLU A 95 17.73 3.57 11.34
N LEU A 96 17.67 4.89 11.19
CA LEU A 96 16.77 5.56 10.24
C LEU A 96 17.55 6.13 9.05
N GLY A 97 17.34 5.60 7.86
CA GLY A 97 18.02 6.04 6.64
C GLY A 97 19.48 5.60 6.56
N ILE A 98 20.18 6.02 5.50
CA ILE A 98 21.59 5.64 5.29
C ILE A 98 22.54 6.46 6.18
N LEU A 99 22.19 7.73 6.45
CA LEU A 99 23.03 8.65 7.22
C LEU A 99 22.67 8.72 8.71
N GLY A 100 21.73 7.89 9.18
CA GLY A 100 21.28 7.87 10.57
C GLY A 100 20.57 9.17 10.97
N ARG A 101 19.26 9.23 10.76
CA ARG A 101 18.42 10.34 11.22
C ARG A 101 17.87 10.05 12.62
N ARG A 102 17.69 11.10 13.43
CA ARG A 102 16.80 11.02 14.59
C ARG A 102 15.36 11.04 14.10
N ASN A 103 14.48 10.28 14.75
CA ASN A 103 13.05 10.38 14.46
C ASN A 103 12.58 11.78 14.84
N VAL A 104 12.26 12.61 13.84
CA VAL A 104 11.85 14.00 14.06
C VAL A 104 10.35 14.15 14.28
N ASP A 105 9.57 13.10 14.03
CA ASP A 105 8.12 13.15 14.08
C ASP A 105 7.58 12.32 15.24
N PRO A 106 6.99 12.95 16.27
CA PRO A 106 6.55 12.25 17.47
C PRO A 106 5.24 11.49 17.29
N ARG A 107 4.56 11.61 16.14
CA ARG A 107 3.26 10.97 15.92
C ARG A 107 3.34 9.45 15.84
N LEU A 108 4.47 8.92 15.36
CA LEU A 108 4.75 7.48 15.27
C LEU A 108 6.25 7.22 15.39
N ASP A 109 6.60 6.02 15.87
CA ASP A 109 7.98 5.53 15.77
C ASP A 109 8.45 5.43 14.32
N GLY A 110 9.71 5.79 14.08
CA GLY A 110 10.27 5.84 12.73
C GLY A 110 10.17 4.51 11.98
N LYS A 111 10.31 3.38 12.69
CA LYS A 111 10.20 2.02 12.14
C LYS A 111 8.77 1.46 12.14
N THR A 112 7.76 2.23 12.54
CA THR A 112 6.36 1.82 12.38
C THR A 112 6.06 1.61 10.90
N ARG A 113 5.56 0.42 10.55
CA ARG A 113 5.10 0.14 9.19
C ARG A 113 3.72 0.73 9.01
N ILE A 114 3.58 1.58 8.00
CA ILE A 114 2.32 2.20 7.64
C ILE A 114 1.87 1.73 6.25
N LEU A 115 0.59 1.90 6.01
CA LEU A 115 -0.01 1.89 4.69
C LEU A 115 -0.53 3.29 4.40
N GLY A 116 0.10 3.98 3.45
CA GLY A 116 -0.29 5.31 3.04
C GLY A 116 -1.33 5.27 1.92
N VAL A 117 -2.43 5.99 2.09
CA VAL A 117 -3.46 6.20 1.06
C VAL A 117 -3.47 7.68 0.68
N ARG A 118 -3.53 7.95 -0.63
CA ARG A 118 -3.50 9.30 -1.20
C ARG A 118 -4.70 9.49 -2.13
N GLN A 119 -5.45 10.56 -1.93
CA GLN A 119 -6.62 10.91 -2.76
C GLN A 119 -6.80 12.43 -2.78
N GLY A 120 -6.87 13.03 -3.97
CA GLY A 120 -7.21 14.46 -4.11
C GLY A 120 -6.34 15.41 -3.28
N GLY A 121 -5.05 15.10 -3.11
CA GLY A 121 -4.13 15.85 -2.26
C GLY A 121 -4.24 15.57 -0.75
N VAL A 122 -5.28 14.85 -0.32
CA VAL A 122 -5.40 14.33 1.06
C VAL A 122 -4.59 13.06 1.20
N VAL A 123 -3.83 12.97 2.28
CA VAL A 123 -2.91 11.86 2.54
C VAL A 123 -3.10 11.37 3.96
N THR A 124 -3.39 10.08 4.12
CA THR A 124 -3.56 9.43 5.41
C THR A 124 -2.62 8.23 5.52
N ALA A 125 -1.87 8.15 6.61
CA ALA A 125 -1.07 7.00 6.99
C ALA A 125 -1.84 6.15 7.99
N PHE A 126 -1.93 4.85 7.72
CA PHE A 126 -2.56 3.88 8.60
C PHE A 126 -1.49 2.93 9.15
N PRO A 127 -1.21 2.92 10.47
CA PRO A 127 -0.36 1.91 11.10
C PRO A 127 -0.89 0.51 10.81
N ILE A 128 -0.07 -0.32 10.16
CA ILE A 128 -0.52 -1.64 9.68
C ILE A 128 -0.91 -2.55 10.84
N ASP A 129 -0.22 -2.45 11.96
CA ASP A 129 -0.45 -3.29 13.13
C ASP A 129 -1.77 -2.92 13.83
N GLU A 130 -2.11 -1.63 13.96
CA GLU A 130 -3.42 -1.20 14.48
C GLU A 130 -4.57 -1.71 13.59
N ILE A 131 -4.45 -1.62 12.26
CA ILE A 131 -5.46 -2.17 11.33
C ILE A 131 -5.62 -3.69 11.52
N ARG A 132 -4.52 -4.40 11.76
CA ARG A 132 -4.52 -5.84 11.97
C ARG A 132 -5.15 -6.26 13.28
N GLU A 133 -5.02 -5.44 14.32
CA GLU A 133 -5.63 -5.64 15.62
C GLU A 133 -7.15 -5.45 15.55
N VAL A 134 -7.63 -4.35 14.95
CA VAL A 134 -9.09 -4.11 14.78
C VAL A 134 -9.70 -4.88 13.61
N ARG A 135 -8.85 -5.41 12.72
CA ARG A 135 -9.14 -6.24 11.54
C ARG A 135 -9.91 -5.54 10.41
N LEU A 136 -10.83 -4.64 10.70
CA LEU A 136 -11.69 -3.98 9.71
C LEU A 136 -11.83 -2.49 10.04
N VAL A 137 -11.44 -1.64 9.09
CA VAL A 137 -11.54 -0.18 9.20
C VAL A 137 -12.33 0.33 8.00
N THR A 138 -13.37 1.11 8.27
CA THR A 138 -14.08 1.88 7.24
C THR A 138 -13.92 3.36 7.54
N THR A 139 -13.41 4.12 6.57
CA THR A 139 -13.16 5.56 6.73
C THR A 139 -13.18 6.24 5.36
N THR A 140 -12.79 7.52 5.31
CA THR A 140 -12.68 8.30 4.08
C THR A 140 -11.31 8.99 4.05
N VAL A 141 -10.65 8.95 2.90
CA VAL A 141 -9.44 9.74 2.61
C VAL A 141 -9.81 10.75 1.53
N GLY A 142 -9.95 12.02 1.89
CA GLY A 142 -10.51 13.03 0.99
C GLY A 142 -11.97 12.70 0.65
N ASP A 143 -12.25 12.42 -0.62
CA ASP A 143 -13.55 11.98 -1.13
C ASP A 143 -13.62 10.46 -1.40
N LEU A 144 -12.53 9.72 -1.15
CA LEU A 144 -12.46 8.28 -1.37
C LEU A 144 -12.88 7.53 -0.11
N PRO A 145 -14.07 6.89 -0.11
CA PRO A 145 -14.46 6.01 0.99
C PRO A 145 -13.66 4.70 0.87
N VAL A 146 -12.91 4.37 1.91
CA VAL A 146 -11.99 3.23 1.93
C VAL A 146 -12.41 2.17 2.94
N LEU A 147 -12.23 0.91 2.55
CA LEU A 147 -12.24 -0.27 3.42
C LEU A 147 -10.81 -0.78 3.54
N LEU A 148 -10.28 -0.87 4.76
CA LEU A 148 -9.05 -1.58 5.08
C LEU A 148 -9.40 -2.85 5.85
N ALA A 149 -8.95 -4.01 5.38
CA ALA A 149 -9.31 -5.29 5.97
C ALA A 149 -8.12 -6.26 6.04
N ALA A 150 -7.94 -6.89 7.20
CA ALA A 150 -6.98 -7.95 7.43
C ALA A 150 -7.68 -9.13 8.15
N ALA A 151 -7.64 -10.32 7.53
CA ALA A 151 -8.29 -11.51 8.12
C ALA A 151 -7.66 -11.91 9.46
N SER A 152 -6.39 -11.60 9.69
CA SER A 152 -5.66 -11.85 10.94
C SER A 152 -4.44 -10.95 11.05
N VAL A 153 -3.77 -10.98 12.20
CA VAL A 153 -2.49 -10.28 12.45
C VAL A 153 -1.37 -10.66 11.46
N ASP A 154 -1.42 -11.87 10.90
CA ASP A 154 -0.44 -12.35 9.91
C ASP A 154 -0.84 -12.01 8.46
N THR A 155 -2.07 -11.59 8.24
CA THR A 155 -2.62 -11.35 6.89
C THR A 155 -2.21 -9.95 6.41
N PRO A 156 -1.90 -9.76 5.11
CA PRO A 156 -1.72 -8.41 4.59
C PRO A 156 -3.03 -7.63 4.63
N VAL A 157 -2.92 -6.33 4.94
CA VAL A 157 -4.05 -5.40 4.83
C VAL A 157 -4.41 -5.21 3.36
N GLN A 158 -5.67 -5.47 3.04
CA GLN A 158 -6.27 -5.19 1.75
C GLN A 158 -6.97 -3.83 1.81
N VAL A 159 -6.89 -3.03 0.75
CA VAL A 159 -7.55 -1.72 0.68
C VAL A 159 -8.44 -1.66 -0.56
N TYR A 160 -9.72 -1.36 -0.34
CA TYR A 160 -10.73 -1.26 -1.38
C TYR A 160 -11.42 0.10 -1.35
N ASP A 161 -11.80 0.60 -2.52
CA ASP A 161 -12.84 1.62 -2.65
C ASP A 161 -14.17 0.92 -2.37
N ARG A 162 -14.92 1.43 -1.40
CA ARG A 162 -16.20 0.85 -1.00
C ARG A 162 -17.38 1.37 -1.84
N ARG A 163 -17.12 2.20 -2.86
CA ARG A 163 -18.12 2.59 -3.85
C ARG A 163 -18.34 1.49 -4.87
N LEU A 164 -19.60 1.19 -5.13
CA LEU A 164 -20.04 0.33 -6.22
C LEU A 164 -21.36 0.85 -6.78
N ASP A 165 -21.41 1.11 -8.09
CA ASP A 165 -22.59 1.60 -8.81
C ASP A 165 -23.30 2.80 -8.17
N GLY A 166 -22.52 3.75 -7.65
CA GLY A 166 -23.06 4.97 -7.01
C GLY A 166 -23.44 4.81 -5.54
N SER A 167 -23.40 3.60 -4.98
CA SER A 167 -23.63 3.34 -3.56
C SER A 167 -22.31 3.16 -2.81
N VAL A 168 -22.28 3.60 -1.55
CA VAL A 168 -21.14 3.39 -0.65
C VAL A 168 -21.48 2.24 0.29
N LEU A 169 -20.83 1.09 0.12
CA LEU A 169 -21.10 -0.11 0.90
C LEU A 169 -20.43 -0.04 2.28
N THR A 170 -21.00 -0.77 3.24
CA THR A 170 -20.43 -1.01 4.58
C THR A 170 -20.23 -2.50 4.78
N PHE A 171 -19.20 -2.90 5.53
CA PHE A 171 -18.76 -4.30 5.57
C PHE A 171 -18.57 -4.80 7.00
N GLY A 172 -18.86 -6.07 7.20
CA GLY A 172 -18.41 -6.87 8.33
C GLY A 172 -17.64 -8.11 7.85
N PHE A 173 -16.93 -8.77 8.76
CA PHE A 173 -16.36 -10.08 8.49
C PHE A 173 -17.42 -11.18 8.60
N THR A 174 -17.31 -12.19 7.74
CA THR A 174 -18.06 -13.45 7.81
C THR A 174 -17.12 -14.64 7.61
N ASP A 175 -17.66 -15.87 7.71
CA ASP A 175 -16.91 -17.12 7.51
C ASP A 175 -15.63 -17.22 8.36
N GLY A 176 -15.76 -16.94 9.66
CA GLY A 176 -14.62 -16.92 10.60
C GLY A 176 -13.57 -15.83 10.29
N GLY A 177 -13.93 -14.81 9.50
CA GLY A 177 -13.04 -13.73 9.09
C GLY A 177 -12.31 -13.95 7.77
N ARG A 178 -12.72 -14.95 6.98
CA ARG A 178 -12.11 -15.26 5.68
C ARG A 178 -12.80 -14.53 4.52
N ALA A 179 -14.01 -14.05 4.72
CA ALA A 179 -14.77 -13.29 3.74
C ALA A 179 -15.35 -12.02 4.36
N LEU A 180 -15.71 -11.07 3.50
CA LEU A 180 -16.44 -9.86 3.89
C LEU A 180 -17.92 -10.06 3.53
N ARG A 181 -18.82 -9.40 4.24
CA ARG A 181 -20.24 -9.30 3.90
C ARG A 181 -20.66 -7.85 3.95
N ASP A 182 -21.28 -7.34 2.88
CA ASP A 182 -21.82 -5.98 2.91
C ASP A 182 -23.19 -5.94 3.60
N ASN A 183 -23.54 -4.82 4.22
CA ASN A 183 -24.79 -4.68 4.96
C ASN A 183 -25.97 -4.29 4.06
N GLU A 184 -25.70 -3.69 2.90
CA GLU A 184 -26.72 -3.12 2.02
C GLU A 184 -27.47 -4.19 1.22
N THR A 185 -26.76 -5.24 0.80
CA THR A 185 -27.30 -6.32 -0.05
C THR A 185 -27.07 -7.70 0.54
N ALA A 186 -26.32 -7.78 1.66
CA ALA A 186 -25.91 -9.02 2.27
C ALA A 186 -25.06 -9.91 1.35
N THR A 187 -24.40 -9.34 0.33
CA THR A 187 -23.49 -10.07 -0.58
C THR A 187 -22.21 -10.42 0.15
N THR A 188 -21.72 -11.64 -0.08
CA THR A 188 -20.43 -12.12 0.44
C THR A 188 -19.32 -11.88 -0.60
N TRP A 189 -18.20 -11.34 -0.13
CA TRP A 189 -17.06 -10.94 -0.94
C TRP A 189 -15.80 -11.67 -0.50
N ARG A 190 -15.04 -12.16 -1.48
CA ARG A 190 -13.73 -12.74 -1.22
C ARG A 190 -12.75 -11.64 -0.85
N LEU A 191 -12.18 -11.70 0.35
CA LEU A 191 -11.23 -10.70 0.84
C LEU A 191 -9.99 -10.57 -0.07
N SER A 192 -9.55 -11.67 -0.68
CA SER A 192 -8.27 -11.69 -1.41
C SER A 192 -8.30 -10.75 -2.61
N ASP A 193 -9.37 -10.73 -3.41
CA ASP A 193 -9.49 -9.99 -4.66
C ASP A 193 -10.70 -9.06 -4.79
N GLY A 194 -11.55 -9.01 -3.76
CA GLY A 194 -12.72 -8.13 -3.71
C GLY A 194 -13.83 -8.57 -4.66
N VAL A 195 -13.84 -9.83 -5.11
CA VAL A 195 -14.92 -10.37 -5.95
C VAL A 195 -16.10 -10.80 -5.07
N ALA A 196 -17.31 -10.39 -5.45
CA ALA A 196 -18.54 -10.90 -4.89
C ALA A 196 -18.74 -12.36 -5.32
N ILE A 197 -18.84 -13.25 -4.34
CA ILE A 197 -18.89 -14.70 -4.55
C ILE A 197 -20.27 -15.30 -4.30
N ASP A 198 -21.14 -14.61 -3.56
CA ASP A 198 -22.49 -15.05 -3.23
C ASP A 198 -23.38 -13.85 -2.87
N GLY A 199 -24.65 -13.89 -3.25
CA GLY A 199 -25.63 -12.81 -3.02
C GLY A 199 -25.92 -11.91 -4.25
N PRO A 200 -26.74 -10.85 -4.08
CA PRO A 200 -27.26 -10.05 -5.19
C PRO A 200 -26.22 -9.41 -6.12
N LEU A 201 -25.01 -9.14 -5.60
CA LEU A 201 -23.93 -8.51 -6.36
C LEU A 201 -22.90 -9.52 -6.90
N GLN A 202 -23.23 -10.82 -6.93
CA GLN A 202 -22.32 -11.88 -7.39
C GLN A 202 -21.66 -11.57 -8.75
N GLY A 203 -20.36 -11.82 -8.84
CA GLY A 203 -19.55 -11.56 -10.04
C GLY A 203 -19.04 -10.12 -10.15
N ARG A 204 -19.56 -9.17 -9.36
CA ARG A 204 -19.01 -7.81 -9.26
C ARG A 204 -17.69 -7.81 -8.48
N ARG A 205 -16.93 -6.73 -8.60
CA ARG A 205 -15.60 -6.59 -7.98
C ARG A 205 -15.40 -5.20 -7.41
N LEU A 206 -14.91 -5.13 -6.18
CA LEU A 206 -14.44 -3.89 -5.56
C LEU A 206 -13.12 -3.42 -6.20
N THR A 207 -12.99 -2.12 -6.40
CA THR A 207 -11.75 -1.53 -6.90
C THR A 207 -10.71 -1.51 -5.79
N ARG A 208 -9.52 -2.06 -6.05
CA ARG A 208 -8.40 -1.96 -5.11
C ARG A 208 -7.82 -0.55 -5.12
N VAL A 209 -7.51 -0.04 -3.93
CA VAL A 209 -6.82 1.24 -3.76
C VAL A 209 -5.32 0.99 -3.65
N ALA A 210 -4.52 1.83 -4.32
CA ALA A 210 -3.07 1.74 -4.28
C ALA A 210 -2.51 2.25 -2.95
N GLY A 211 -2.39 1.37 -1.96
CA GLY A 211 -1.71 1.66 -0.70
C GLY A 211 -0.19 1.60 -0.81
N HIS A 212 0.51 2.61 -0.28
CA HIS A 212 1.97 2.63 -0.19
C HIS A 212 2.43 2.02 1.14
N SER A 213 3.11 0.87 1.11
CA SER A 213 3.72 0.32 2.33
C SER A 213 5.10 0.94 2.54
N ALA A 214 5.29 1.63 3.66
CA ALA A 214 6.55 2.28 4.02
C ALA A 214 6.81 2.18 5.53
N PHE A 215 8.04 2.49 5.93
CA PHE A 215 8.31 2.89 7.30
C PHE A 215 7.97 4.37 7.48
N TRP A 216 7.45 4.74 8.65
CA TRP A 216 7.03 6.10 8.96
C TRP A 216 8.13 7.13 8.68
N PHE A 217 9.38 6.88 9.09
CA PHE A 217 10.47 7.85 8.91
C PHE A 217 10.69 8.24 7.44
N GLY A 218 10.53 7.30 6.51
CA GLY A 218 10.67 7.55 5.08
C GLY A 218 9.43 8.24 4.51
N TRP A 219 8.24 7.80 4.96
CA TRP A 219 6.96 8.35 4.55
C TRP A 219 6.82 9.84 4.92
N GLN A 220 7.09 10.18 6.18
CA GLN A 220 6.91 11.55 6.70
C GLN A 220 7.87 12.55 6.03
N GLY A 221 9.01 12.10 5.49
CA GLY A 221 9.87 12.95 4.67
C GLY A 221 9.18 13.47 3.41
N PHE A 222 8.30 12.67 2.79
CA PHE A 222 7.56 13.05 1.59
C PHE A 222 6.20 13.67 1.91
N PHE A 223 5.52 13.17 2.94
CA PHE A 223 4.18 13.60 3.32
C PHE A 223 4.13 14.08 4.78
N PRO A 224 4.87 15.15 5.16
CA PRO A 224 4.97 15.58 6.55
C PRO A 224 3.62 16.03 7.13
N ARG A 225 2.67 16.43 6.28
CA ARG A 225 1.32 16.84 6.67
C ARG A 225 0.29 15.72 6.60
N SER A 226 0.67 14.47 6.32
CA SER A 226 -0.29 13.37 6.30
C SER A 226 -0.92 13.18 7.67
N THR A 227 -2.23 12.94 7.69
CA THR A 227 -2.91 12.51 8.92
C THR A 227 -2.46 11.11 9.29
N VAL A 228 -2.37 10.81 10.58
CA VAL A 228 -2.20 9.45 11.08
C VAL A 228 -3.56 8.98 11.58
N TRP A 229 -4.05 7.87 11.03
CA TRP A 229 -5.24 7.21 11.57
C TRP A 229 -4.83 6.37 12.77
N HIS A 230 -5.66 6.40 13.81
CA HIS A 230 -5.54 5.52 14.96
C HIS A 230 -6.86 4.79 15.20
N ALA A 231 -6.77 3.58 15.74
CA ALA A 231 -7.95 2.90 16.27
C ALA A 231 -8.47 3.70 17.48
N ASP A 232 -9.79 3.91 17.54
CA ASP A 232 -10.43 4.42 18.75
C ASP A 232 -10.21 3.39 19.88
N GLN A 233 -9.69 3.83 21.04
CA GLN A 233 -9.46 2.98 22.22
C GLN A 233 -10.75 2.52 22.87
#